data_AF-A0A6M1E1R4-F1
#
_entry.id   AF-A0A6M1E1R4-F1
#
_cell.length_a   1.000
_cell.length_b   1.000
_cell.length_c   1.000
_cell.angle_alpha   90.00
_cell.angle_beta   90.00
_cell.angle_gamma   90.00
#
_symmetry.space_group_name_H-M   'P 1'
#
loop_
_entity.id
_entity.type
_entity.pdbx_description
1 polymer ?
#
loop_
_entity_poly.entity_id
_entity_poly.type
_entity_poly.pdbx_seq_one_letter_code
_entity_poly.pdbx_strand_id
1 'polypeptide(L)'
;MKLRNILSKLLLGVLLPAYPIGASAQFASSPESFFLALRQAVNKRDTAALKRLVYPFRDEVEDMQAGMIENMLDGDPLQRGDGAFSMYALDTLIAHHLAEIRPVDDDLYAQLAADRVFGSVISTYAQRQVWIMDFNEVRMILLKKKGNFQLLFWENLNRLLNPVLRRARNHATLLVSYPSNFT
;
A
#
# COMPACT_ATOMS: atom_id res chain seq x y z
N MET A 1 -54.02 -29.23 -17.99
CA MET A 1 -52.97 -30.22 -18.31
C MET A 1 -51.68 -29.47 -18.70
N LYS A 2 -50.59 -29.68 -17.94
CA LYS A 2 -49.13 -29.58 -18.25
C LYS A 2 -48.57 -28.33 -18.97
N LEU A 3 -47.79 -27.46 -18.30
CA LEU A 3 -46.34 -27.49 -17.93
C LEU A 3 -45.39 -26.85 -18.98
N ARG A 4 -44.64 -25.84 -18.48
CA ARG A 4 -43.20 -25.53 -18.71
C ARG A 4 -42.74 -24.57 -19.83
N ASN A 5 -41.83 -23.69 -19.39
CA ASN A 5 -40.57 -23.27 -20.05
C ASN A 5 -40.69 -22.24 -21.19
N ILE A 6 -39.94 -21.14 -21.30
CA ILE A 6 -38.53 -20.83 -20.95
C ILE A 6 -38.34 -19.31 -20.78
N LEU A 7 -37.64 -18.94 -19.71
CA LEU A 7 -36.91 -17.66 -19.54
C LEU A 7 -35.74 -17.57 -20.54
N SER A 8 -35.56 -16.45 -21.23
CA SER A 8 -34.27 -15.88 -21.72
C SER A 8 -34.56 -14.84 -22.80
N LYS A 9 -33.85 -13.74 -23.02
CA LYS A 9 -32.67 -13.08 -22.46
C LYS A 9 -32.64 -11.76 -23.23
N LEU A 10 -32.56 -10.59 -22.60
CA LEU A 10 -31.78 -9.45 -23.09
C LEU A 10 -31.88 -8.31 -22.06
N LEU A 11 -31.01 -8.33 -21.07
CA LEU A 11 -30.52 -7.11 -20.46
C LEU A 11 -29.01 -7.21 -20.47
N LEU A 12 -28.40 -6.56 -21.47
CA LEU A 12 -26.98 -6.21 -21.46
C LEU A 12 -26.77 -5.21 -20.31
N GLY A 13 -26.59 -5.75 -19.11
CA GLY A 13 -25.96 -5.03 -18.01
C GLY A 13 -24.47 -5.30 -18.09
N VAL A 14 -23.69 -4.25 -18.33
CA VAL A 14 -22.23 -4.28 -18.19
C VAL A 14 -21.91 -4.78 -16.78
N LEU A 15 -21.41 -6.02 -16.69
CA LEU A 15 -20.90 -6.60 -15.46
C LEU A 15 -19.60 -5.85 -15.10
N LEU A 16 -19.74 -4.80 -14.29
CA LEU A 16 -18.65 -4.43 -13.40
C LEU A 16 -18.41 -5.64 -12.48
N PRO A 17 -17.17 -6.13 -12.31
CA PRO A 17 -16.91 -7.19 -11.36
C PRO A 17 -17.28 -6.68 -9.96
N ALA A 18 -18.41 -7.16 -9.45
CA ALA A 18 -18.80 -6.99 -8.07
C ALA A 18 -17.82 -7.81 -7.22
N TYR A 19 -16.79 -7.15 -6.71
CA TYR A 19 -15.93 -7.74 -5.69
C TYR A 19 -16.79 -8.05 -4.46
N PRO A 20 -16.79 -9.28 -3.95
CA PRO A 20 -17.61 -9.64 -2.80
C PRO A 20 -17.21 -8.80 -1.60
N ILE A 21 -18.17 -8.01 -1.11
CA ILE A 21 -18.11 -7.33 0.18
C ILE A 21 -18.32 -8.41 1.23
N GLY A 22 -17.23 -8.92 1.79
CA GLY A 22 -17.29 -9.96 2.82
C GLY A 22 -16.24 -11.06 2.64
N ALA A 23 -14.98 -10.68 2.43
CA ALA A 23 -13.86 -11.61 2.49
C ALA A 23 -13.04 -11.25 3.73
N SER A 24 -13.09 -12.17 4.69
CA SER A 24 -12.23 -12.25 5.87
C SER A 24 -10.77 -11.89 5.56
N ALA A 25 -10.02 -11.51 6.59
CA ALA A 25 -8.59 -11.18 6.57
C ALA A 25 -7.65 -12.34 6.17
N GLN A 26 -8.05 -13.17 5.20
CA GLN A 26 -7.45 -14.44 4.81
C GLN A 26 -6.73 -14.35 3.45
N PHE A 27 -6.74 -13.19 2.80
CA PHE A 27 -6.32 -13.07 1.40
C PHE A 27 -4.92 -12.53 1.17
N ALA A 28 -4.23 -11.93 2.15
CA ALA A 28 -2.93 -11.29 1.93
C ALA A 28 -1.75 -12.30 1.93
N SER A 29 -1.83 -13.38 1.15
CA SER A 29 -0.83 -14.46 1.13
C SER A 29 0.32 -14.24 0.14
N SER A 30 0.11 -13.32 -0.80
CA SER A 30 1.07 -12.80 -1.78
C SER A 30 1.18 -11.27 -1.70
N PRO A 31 2.28 -10.65 -2.15
CA PRO A 31 2.39 -9.20 -2.24
C PRO A 31 1.20 -8.56 -2.99
N GLU A 32 0.82 -9.12 -4.15
CA GLU A 32 -0.32 -8.64 -4.94
C GLU A 32 -1.61 -8.56 -4.12
N SER A 33 -2.00 -9.67 -3.50
CA SER A 33 -3.22 -9.75 -2.70
C SER A 33 -3.20 -8.80 -1.49
N PHE A 34 -2.03 -8.59 -0.89
CA PHE A 34 -1.83 -7.62 0.18
C PHE A 34 -2.06 -6.19 -0.30
N PHE A 35 -1.43 -5.76 -1.38
CA PHE A 35 -1.58 -4.40 -1.88
C PHE A 35 -2.97 -4.13 -2.47
N LEU A 36 -3.64 -5.12 -3.05
CA LEU A 36 -5.04 -5.00 -3.43
C LEU A 36 -5.95 -4.78 -2.22
N ALA A 37 -5.72 -5.49 -1.10
CA ALA A 37 -6.44 -5.28 0.14
C ALA A 37 -6.15 -3.90 0.75
N LEU A 38 -4.89 -3.46 0.75
CA LEU A 38 -4.48 -2.14 1.21
C LEU A 38 -5.15 -1.05 0.38
N ARG A 39 -5.07 -1.15 -0.94
CA ARG A 39 -5.73 -0.24 -1.88
C ARG A 39 -7.22 -0.12 -1.60
N GLN A 40 -7.90 -1.24 -1.39
CA GLN A 40 -9.33 -1.26 -1.07
C GLN A 40 -9.63 -0.57 0.26
N ALA A 41 -8.82 -0.84 1.29
CA ALA A 41 -8.98 -0.24 2.62
C ALA A 41 -8.78 1.28 2.58
N VAL A 42 -7.74 1.77 1.89
CA VAL A 42 -7.49 3.21 1.70
C VAL A 42 -8.63 3.87 0.93
N ASN A 43 -9.06 3.29 -0.21
CA ASN A 43 -10.13 3.85 -1.02
C ASN A 43 -11.48 3.93 -0.27
N LYS A 44 -11.72 3.02 0.66
CA LYS A 44 -12.91 3.03 1.53
C LYS A 44 -12.72 3.86 2.81
N ARG A 45 -11.51 4.38 3.05
CA ARG A 45 -11.09 4.97 4.33
C ARG A 45 -11.39 4.06 5.53
N ASP A 46 -11.28 2.74 5.35
CA ASP A 46 -11.57 1.72 6.36
C ASP A 46 -10.37 1.61 7.33
N THR A 47 -10.40 2.45 8.37
CA THR A 47 -9.34 2.50 9.39
C THR A 47 -9.18 1.18 10.15
N ALA A 48 -10.24 0.40 10.32
CA ALA A 48 -10.17 -0.90 10.98
C ALA A 48 -9.44 -1.93 10.12
N ALA A 49 -9.67 -1.93 8.81
CA ALA A 49 -8.90 -2.75 7.87
C ALA A 49 -7.43 -2.30 7.81
N LEU A 50 -7.17 -0.99 7.75
CA LEU A 50 -5.81 -0.45 7.72
C LEU A 50 -5.01 -0.84 8.97
N LYS A 51 -5.59 -0.76 10.17
CA LYS A 51 -4.97 -1.23 11.42
C LYS A 51 -4.62 -2.72 11.44
N ARG A 52 -5.26 -3.54 10.60
CA ARG A 52 -4.90 -4.96 10.45
C ARG A 52 -3.77 -5.16 9.44
N LEU A 53 -3.72 -4.32 8.41
CA LEU A 53 -2.75 -4.41 7.32
C LEU A 53 -1.40 -3.75 7.65
N VAL A 54 -1.40 -2.72 8.48
CA VAL A 54 -0.19 -2.06 8.99
C VAL A 54 0.17 -2.67 10.34
N TYR A 55 1.41 -3.09 10.51
CA TYR A 55 1.89 -3.69 11.75
C TYR A 55 1.79 -2.65 12.89
N PRO A 56 1.30 -3.02 14.08
CA PRO A 56 1.15 -2.10 15.21
C PRO A 56 2.49 -1.82 15.88
N PHE A 57 3.40 -1.15 15.16
CA PHE A 57 4.66 -0.70 15.71
C PHE A 57 4.49 0.66 16.39
N ARG A 58 4.96 0.72 17.63
CA ARG A 58 5.07 1.92 18.44
C ARG A 58 6.43 1.86 19.10
N ASP A 59 7.22 2.91 18.95
CA ASP A 59 8.42 3.08 19.76
C ASP A 59 8.12 4.04 20.92
N GLU A 60 9.17 4.49 21.62
CA GLU A 60 9.03 5.39 22.76
C GLU A 60 8.61 6.82 22.36
N VAL A 61 8.69 7.16 21.07
CA VAL A 61 8.55 8.52 20.53
C VAL A 61 7.29 8.67 19.68
N GLU A 62 6.96 7.66 18.87
CA GLU A 62 5.92 7.75 17.85
C GLU A 62 5.08 6.48 17.71
N ASP A 63 3.78 6.68 17.46
CA ASP A 63 2.89 5.64 16.95
C ASP A 63 3.02 5.55 15.43
N MET A 64 4.07 4.85 14.97
CA MET A 64 4.36 4.69 13.55
C MET A 64 3.19 4.06 12.77
N GLN A 65 2.42 3.16 13.41
CA GLN A 65 1.21 2.62 12.79
C GLN A 65 0.21 3.74 12.49
N ALA A 66 -0.06 4.62 13.45
CA ALA A 66 -0.99 5.72 13.27
C ALA A 66 -0.51 6.70 12.19
N GLY A 67 0.76 7.12 12.22
CA GLY A 67 1.33 8.05 11.24
C GLY A 67 1.29 7.50 9.81
N MET A 68 1.60 6.23 9.62
CA MET A 68 1.47 5.59 8.30
C MET A 68 0.03 5.54 7.80
N ILE A 69 -0.93 5.24 8.68
CA ILE A 69 -2.36 5.21 8.32
C ILE A 69 -2.85 6.63 7.97
N GLU A 70 -2.43 7.65 8.71
CA GLU A 70 -2.74 9.05 8.42
C GLU A 70 -2.24 9.45 7.03
N ASN A 71 -0.96 9.20 6.74
CA ASN A 71 -0.36 9.45 5.42
C ASN A 71 -1.11 8.74 4.30
N MET A 72 -1.57 7.50 4.52
CA MET A 72 -2.36 6.76 3.54
C MET A 72 -3.72 7.42 3.26
N LEU A 73 -4.37 7.94 4.29
CA LEU A 73 -5.69 8.56 4.20
C LEU A 73 -5.64 9.98 3.63
N ASP A 74 -4.53 10.68 3.83
CA ASP A 74 -4.25 11.98 3.21
C ASP A 74 -3.91 11.79 1.73
N GLY A 75 -3.04 10.83 1.40
CA GLY A 75 -2.75 10.41 0.04
C GLY A 75 -2.11 11.49 -0.84
N ASP A 76 -1.37 12.42 -0.23
CA ASP A 76 -0.74 13.54 -0.92
C ASP A 76 0.44 13.07 -1.82
N PRO A 77 0.33 13.18 -3.15
CA PRO A 77 1.41 12.81 -4.06
C PRO A 77 2.65 13.70 -3.97
N LEU A 78 2.58 14.85 -3.30
CA LEU A 78 3.72 15.75 -3.07
C LEU A 78 4.42 15.49 -1.74
N GLN A 79 3.80 14.68 -0.86
CA GLN A 79 4.39 14.27 0.40
C GLN A 79 5.75 13.60 0.16
N ARG A 80 6.68 13.84 1.10
CA ARG A 80 8.05 13.31 1.09
C ARG A 80 8.41 12.77 2.46
N GLY A 81 9.50 12.01 2.49
CA GLY A 81 9.99 11.36 3.70
C GLY A 81 9.26 10.05 3.97
N ASP A 82 9.42 9.56 5.18
CA ASP A 82 8.89 8.29 5.64
C ASP A 82 7.36 8.26 5.65
N GLY A 83 6.79 7.13 5.27
CA GLY A 83 5.35 6.98 5.13
C GLY A 83 4.73 7.67 3.92
N ALA A 84 5.47 8.43 3.10
CA ALA A 84 4.89 9.22 2.01
C ALA A 84 4.15 8.35 0.98
N PHE A 85 2.90 8.72 0.72
CA PHE A 85 1.96 7.85 0.00
C PHE A 85 1.03 8.62 -0.94
N SER A 86 0.64 7.97 -2.03
CA SER A 86 -0.53 8.36 -2.82
C SER A 86 -1.13 7.13 -3.50
N MET A 87 -2.43 7.19 -3.80
CA MET A 87 -3.12 6.12 -4.52
C MET A 87 -2.50 5.83 -5.88
N TYR A 88 -2.00 6.86 -6.58
CA TYR A 88 -1.30 6.69 -7.86
C TYR A 88 0.00 5.90 -7.72
N ALA A 89 0.75 6.12 -6.65
CA ALA A 89 1.99 5.41 -6.39
C ALA A 89 1.72 3.94 -6.03
N LEU A 90 0.66 3.68 -5.24
CA LEU A 90 0.20 2.32 -4.96
C LEU A 90 -0.27 1.58 -6.22
N ASP A 91 -1.03 2.26 -7.09
CA ASP A 91 -1.47 1.68 -8.36
C ASP A 91 -0.28 1.36 -9.27
N THR A 92 0.76 2.20 -9.27
CA THR A 92 2.01 1.98 -10.00
C THR A 92 2.78 0.76 -9.45
N LEU A 93 2.88 0.63 -8.12
CA LEU A 93 3.48 -0.53 -7.46
C LEU A 93 2.81 -1.83 -7.91
N ILE A 94 1.47 -1.88 -7.80
CA ILE A 94 0.67 -3.06 -8.13
C ILE A 94 0.83 -3.45 -9.60
N ALA A 95 0.81 -2.47 -10.51
CA ALA A 95 0.84 -2.73 -11.95
C ALA A 95 2.23 -3.14 -12.45
N HIS A 96 3.31 -2.67 -11.83
CA HIS A 96 4.63 -2.70 -12.47
C HIS A 96 5.78 -3.21 -11.59
N HIS A 97 5.67 -3.15 -10.26
CA HIS A 97 6.84 -3.30 -9.39
C HIS A 97 6.68 -4.34 -8.28
N LEU A 98 5.59 -5.14 -8.29
CA LEU A 98 5.43 -6.23 -7.31
C LEU A 98 6.56 -7.26 -7.34
N ALA A 99 7.22 -7.45 -8.49
CA ALA A 99 8.35 -8.36 -8.64
C ALA A 99 9.59 -7.91 -7.85
N GLU A 100 9.70 -6.64 -7.50
CA GLU A 100 10.80 -6.08 -6.69
C GLU A 100 10.64 -6.43 -5.20
N ILE A 101 9.48 -6.96 -4.80
CA ILE A 101 9.18 -7.34 -3.43
C ILE A 101 9.56 -8.81 -3.24
N ARG A 102 10.65 -9.05 -2.51
CA ARG A 102 11.25 -10.37 -2.33
C ARG A 102 11.54 -10.67 -0.87
N PRO A 103 11.69 -11.96 -0.48
CA PRO A 103 12.24 -12.29 0.83
C PRO A 103 13.59 -11.61 1.01
N VAL A 104 13.86 -11.16 2.23
CA VAL A 104 15.14 -10.54 2.58
C VAL A 104 16.28 -11.57 2.51
N ASP A 105 17.44 -11.15 2.02
CA ASP A 105 18.66 -11.96 2.07
C ASP A 105 19.31 -11.96 3.47
N ASP A 106 20.26 -12.86 3.69
CA ASP A 106 20.86 -13.12 5.00
C ASP A 106 21.57 -11.87 5.56
N ASP A 107 22.35 -11.20 4.71
CA ASP A 107 23.16 -10.04 5.09
C ASP A 107 22.28 -8.85 5.47
N LEU A 108 21.27 -8.54 4.64
CA LEU A 108 20.35 -7.44 4.93
C LEU A 108 19.46 -7.76 6.13
N TYR A 109 19.05 -9.02 6.31
CA TYR A 109 18.31 -9.41 7.50
C TYR A 109 19.12 -9.18 8.77
N ALA A 110 20.41 -9.56 8.79
CA ALA A 110 21.27 -9.32 9.94
C ALA A 110 21.41 -7.82 10.27
N GLN A 111 21.52 -6.97 9.25
CA GLN A 111 21.55 -5.52 9.42
C GLN A 111 20.24 -4.98 10.00
N LEU A 112 19.09 -5.38 9.43
CA LEU A 112 17.77 -4.95 9.89
C LEU A 112 17.45 -5.48 11.30
N ALA A 113 17.89 -6.69 11.65
CA ALA A 113 17.72 -7.26 12.97
C ALA A 113 18.58 -6.57 14.04
N ALA A 114 19.71 -5.99 13.65
CA ALA A 114 20.57 -5.18 14.51
C ALA A 114 20.17 -3.69 14.56
N ASP A 115 19.21 -3.27 13.74
CA ASP A 115 18.76 -1.88 13.68
C ASP A 115 18.13 -1.43 15.01
N ARG A 116 18.38 -0.17 15.38
CA ARG A 116 17.92 0.38 16.67
C ARG A 116 16.39 0.54 16.71
N VAL A 117 15.77 0.87 15.58
CA VAL A 117 14.33 1.14 15.50
C VAL A 117 13.59 -0.17 15.25
N PHE A 118 13.91 -0.84 14.14
CA PHE A 118 13.16 -2.01 13.68
C PHE A 118 13.69 -3.33 14.20
N GLY A 119 14.94 -3.41 14.69
CA GLY A 119 15.58 -4.68 15.07
C GLY A 119 14.83 -5.45 16.15
N SER A 120 14.20 -4.73 17.09
CA SER A 120 13.34 -5.32 18.13
C SER A 120 12.13 -6.08 17.58
N VAL A 121 11.59 -5.65 16.43
CA VAL A 121 10.49 -6.32 15.74
C VAL A 121 11.04 -7.39 14.79
N ILE A 122 12.00 -7.03 13.94
CA ILE A 122 12.54 -7.89 12.88
C ILE A 122 13.11 -9.20 13.46
N SER A 123 13.86 -9.11 14.57
CA SER A 123 14.47 -10.27 15.22
C SER A 123 13.46 -11.30 15.76
N THR A 124 12.18 -10.94 15.88
CA THR A 124 11.11 -11.86 16.33
C THR A 124 10.51 -12.70 15.18
N TYR A 125 10.90 -12.42 13.93
CA TYR A 125 10.48 -13.14 12.74
C TYR A 125 11.61 -14.02 12.23
N ALA A 126 11.28 -15.18 11.64
CA ALA A 126 12.28 -15.89 10.85
C ALA A 126 12.58 -15.06 9.58
N GLN A 127 13.83 -15.06 9.10
CA GLN A 127 14.24 -14.33 7.90
C GLN A 127 13.29 -14.49 6.70
N ARG A 128 12.87 -15.73 6.38
CA ARG A 128 11.91 -16.03 5.29
C ARG A 128 10.53 -15.36 5.44
N GLN A 129 10.24 -14.83 6.63
CA GLN A 129 9.02 -14.11 6.95
C GLN A 129 9.18 -12.59 6.82
N VAL A 130 10.40 -12.10 6.57
CA VAL A 130 10.68 -10.69 6.31
C VAL A 130 10.87 -10.51 4.82
N TRP A 131 10.13 -9.58 4.24
CA TRP A 131 10.14 -9.27 2.82
C TRP A 131 10.46 -7.80 2.66
N ILE A 132 11.21 -7.49 1.62
CA ILE A 132 11.70 -6.14 1.38
C ILE A 132 11.48 -5.73 -0.07
N MET A 133 11.42 -4.42 -0.25
CA MET A 133 11.64 -3.75 -1.53
C MET A 133 12.72 -2.70 -1.28
N ASP A 134 13.76 -2.69 -2.11
CA ASP A 134 14.73 -1.61 -2.20
C ASP A 134 14.93 -1.30 -3.68
N PHE A 135 14.10 -0.38 -4.20
CA PHE A 135 13.99 -0.12 -5.63
C PHE A 135 13.61 1.34 -5.88
N ASN A 136 14.35 2.02 -6.77
CA ASN A 136 14.08 3.42 -7.15
C ASN A 136 13.88 4.36 -5.94
N GLU A 137 14.75 4.25 -4.92
CA GLU A 137 14.66 5.04 -3.68
C GLU A 137 13.40 4.77 -2.85
N VAL A 138 12.66 3.70 -3.17
CA VAL A 138 11.56 3.17 -2.36
C VAL A 138 12.11 2.03 -1.53
N ARG A 139 12.10 2.23 -0.21
CA ARG A 139 12.38 1.18 0.76
C ARG A 139 11.09 0.76 1.44
N MET A 140 10.86 -0.53 1.54
CA MET A 140 9.69 -1.11 2.19
C MET A 140 10.07 -2.38 2.92
N ILE A 141 9.42 -2.59 4.07
CA ILE A 141 9.52 -3.81 4.85
C ILE A 141 8.11 -4.37 5.08
N LEU A 142 7.90 -5.62 4.67
CA LEU A 142 6.70 -6.40 4.92
C LEU A 142 7.04 -7.58 5.84
N LEU A 143 6.11 -7.92 6.73
CA LEU A 143 6.19 -9.05 7.64
C LEU A 143 5.14 -10.10 7.26
N LYS A 144 5.54 -11.37 7.19
CA LYS A 144 4.66 -12.48 6.82
C LYS A 144 4.43 -13.42 8.01
N LYS A 145 3.29 -13.26 8.70
CA LYS A 145 2.91 -14.08 9.85
C LYS A 145 1.72 -14.99 9.53
N LYS A 146 1.87 -16.29 9.79
CA LYS A 146 0.82 -17.30 9.53
C LYS A 146 0.26 -17.21 8.09
N GLY A 147 1.14 -16.95 7.13
CA GLY A 147 0.79 -16.82 5.73
C GLY A 147 0.29 -15.44 5.31
N ASN A 148 0.01 -14.50 6.22
CA ASN A 148 -0.51 -13.17 5.89
C ASN A 148 0.56 -12.09 5.98
N PHE A 149 0.56 -11.17 5.02
CA PHE A 149 1.41 -9.99 5.02
C PHE A 149 0.84 -8.84 5.87
N GLN A 150 1.75 -8.13 6.52
CA GLN A 150 1.54 -6.82 7.12
C GLN A 150 2.67 -5.89 6.70
N LEU A 151 2.36 -4.62 6.51
CA LEU A 151 3.34 -3.58 6.26
C LEU A 151 3.94 -3.11 7.58
N LEU A 152 5.25 -3.27 7.75
CA LEU A 152 5.96 -2.70 8.89
C LEU A 152 6.29 -1.24 8.63
N PHE A 153 6.84 -0.95 7.45
CA PHE A 153 7.37 0.36 7.12
C PHE A 153 7.51 0.55 5.62
N TRP A 154 7.38 1.80 5.17
CA TRP A 154 8.00 2.25 3.93
C TRP A 154 8.54 3.67 4.11
N GLU A 155 9.55 4.01 3.32
CA GLU A 155 10.07 5.37 3.23
C GLU A 155 9.12 6.21 2.35
N ASN A 156 9.34 6.26 1.04
CA ASN A 156 8.60 7.15 0.16
C ASN A 156 8.05 6.43 -1.06
N LEU A 157 6.80 5.95 -0.98
CA LEU A 157 6.15 5.26 -2.09
C LEU A 157 5.95 6.18 -3.30
N ASN A 158 5.77 7.49 -3.09
CA ASN A 158 5.63 8.48 -4.16
C ASN A 158 6.85 8.57 -5.10
N ARG A 159 8.01 7.98 -4.73
CA ARG A 159 9.17 7.85 -5.63
C ARG A 159 8.91 6.96 -6.85
N LEU A 160 7.90 6.10 -6.81
CA LEU A 160 7.47 5.32 -7.97
C LEU A 160 6.80 6.18 -9.06
N LEU A 161 6.41 7.41 -8.75
CA LEU A 161 5.79 8.29 -9.74
C LEU A 161 6.84 8.80 -10.73
N ASN A 162 6.51 8.69 -12.02
CA ASN A 162 7.37 9.12 -13.12
C ASN A 162 7.91 10.55 -12.91
N PRO A 163 9.23 10.80 -13.06
CA PRO A 163 9.84 12.13 -12.90
C PRO A 163 9.16 13.24 -13.72
N VAL A 164 8.58 12.91 -14.87
CA VAL A 164 7.83 13.84 -15.73
C VAL A 164 6.52 14.28 -15.07
N LEU A 165 5.79 13.36 -14.44
CA LEU A 165 4.58 13.67 -13.68
C LEU A 165 4.89 14.51 -12.42
N ARG A 166 6.03 14.26 -11.78
CA ARG A 166 6.52 15.09 -10.66
C ARG A 166 6.77 16.54 -11.09
N ARG A 167 7.39 16.76 -12.27
CA ARG A 167 7.62 18.12 -12.81
C ARG A 167 6.32 18.79 -13.23
N ALA A 168 5.46 18.09 -13.96
CA ALA A 168 4.18 18.63 -14.42
C ALA A 168 3.26 19.06 -13.26
N ARG A 169 3.25 18.31 -12.14
CA ARG A 169 2.48 18.69 -10.94
C ARG A 169 3.09 19.85 -10.16
N ASN A 170 4.42 19.92 -10.02
CA ASN A 170 5.06 21.07 -9.37
C ASN A 170 4.74 22.38 -10.12
N HIS A 171 4.65 22.33 -11.45
CA HIS A 171 4.20 23.47 -12.26
C HIS A 171 2.70 23.78 -12.07
N ALA A 172 1.83 22.77 -11.94
CA ALA A 172 0.41 22.99 -11.70
C ALA A 172 0.11 23.61 -10.32
N THR A 173 0.84 23.20 -9.27
CA THR A 173 0.68 23.78 -7.92
C THR A 173 1.18 25.23 -7.84
N LEU A 174 2.24 25.58 -8.58
CA LEU A 174 2.70 26.96 -8.74
C LEU A 174 1.65 27.85 -9.42
N LEU A 175 0.92 27.33 -10.40
CA LEU A 175 -0.12 28.10 -11.11
C LEU A 175 -1.39 28.35 -10.29
N VAL A 176 -1.68 27.50 -9.29
CA VAL A 176 -2.84 27.68 -8.37
C VAL A 176 -2.52 28.64 -7.21
N SER A 177 -1.24 28.89 -6.93
CA SER A 177 -0.78 29.75 -5.83
C SER A 177 -0.43 31.19 -6.25
N TYR A 178 -0.60 31.55 -7.53
CA TYR A 178 -0.66 32.96 -7.92
C TYR A 178 -2.09 33.48 -7.71
N PRO A 179 -2.37 34.37 -6.73
CA PRO A 179 -3.57 35.18 -6.83
C PRO A 179 -3.44 36.00 -8.11
N SER A 180 -4.43 35.83 -9.00
CA SER A 180 -4.58 36.61 -10.22
C SER A 180 -4.73 38.10 -9.89
N ASN A 181 -3.62 38.79 -9.65
CA ASN A 181 -3.56 40.23 -9.70
C ASN A 181 -3.33 40.65 -11.15
N PHE A 182 -4.36 40.44 -11.96
CA PHE A 182 -4.52 41.15 -13.23
C PHE A 182 -5.75 42.05 -13.09
N THR A 183 -5.48 43.32 -12.79
CA THR A 183 -6.30 44.48 -13.17
C THR A 183 -5.38 45.45 -13.87
#